data_AF-A0A8S9GX32-F1
#
_entry.id   AF-A0A8S9GX32-F1
#
_cell.length_a   1.000
_cell.length_b   1.000
_cell.length_c   1.000
_cell.angle_alpha   90.00
_cell.angle_beta   90.00
_cell.angle_gamma   90.00
#
_symmetry.space_group_name_H-M   'P 1'
#
loop_
_entity.id
_entity.type
_entity.pdbx_description
1 polymer ?
#
loop_
_entity_poly.entity_id
_entity_poly.type
_entity_poly.pdbx_seq_one_letter_code
_entity_poly.pdbx_strand_id
1 'polypeptide(L)'
;MGKNSKKKKEKPILSKEDKNAKKALKKKNQKERVKSKTERKEANRRKRVEEEDAQASPRSTASTSKKKKMKKSNESPTSKIKKAEKKRSKKLKKLEKLREPLILTKEEQDRIDELKSRPIIAWWDFENLSYPWVGVYKMILNKLRREGYTGKLELHAIVGYKGDKEPKQDKTFTMHYGDLNPRPTKGTKGDQKADNHMRKLINDFLEDEEMAPQNTLLITNDNGFREELDLLRAAGHGVLLATMQKSLIIKAGSHKVWFWKHEIVQQD
;
A
#
# COMPACT_ATOMS: atom_id res chain seq x y z
N MET A 1 13.33 14.75 57.89
CA MET A 1 13.72 14.49 56.48
C MET A 1 13.79 12.98 56.26
N GLY A 2 12.78 12.37 55.62
CA GLY A 2 12.78 10.93 55.30
C GLY A 2 13.08 10.69 53.83
N LYS A 3 14.14 9.93 53.51
CA LYS A 3 14.49 9.54 52.14
C LYS A 3 13.94 8.14 51.85
N ASN A 4 13.01 8.04 50.90
CA ASN A 4 12.53 6.78 50.34
C ASN A 4 13.42 6.33 49.17
N SER A 5 14.09 5.18 49.30
CA SER A 5 14.82 4.52 48.22
C SER A 5 13.95 3.40 47.59
N LYS A 6 13.62 3.55 46.30
CA LYS A 6 12.92 2.53 45.51
C LYS A 6 13.89 1.42 45.10
N LYS A 7 13.63 0.18 45.53
CA LYS A 7 14.29 -1.05 45.02
C LYS A 7 13.89 -1.32 43.56
N LYS A 8 14.87 -1.45 42.66
CA LYS A 8 14.69 -1.96 41.29
C LYS A 8 14.51 -3.50 41.33
N LYS A 9 13.52 -4.03 40.61
CA LYS A 9 13.37 -5.47 40.35
C LYS A 9 14.27 -5.85 39.17
N GLU A 10 15.19 -6.79 39.37
CA GLU A 10 15.99 -7.40 38.31
C GLU A 10 15.17 -8.42 37.52
N LYS A 11 15.28 -8.41 36.18
CA LYS A 11 14.68 -9.41 35.29
C LYS A 11 15.61 -10.65 35.20
N PRO A 12 15.06 -11.88 35.10
CA PRO A 12 15.87 -13.09 35.08
C PRO A 12 16.67 -13.21 33.78
N ILE A 13 17.97 -13.48 33.92
CA ILE A 13 18.90 -13.68 32.80
C ILE A 13 18.74 -15.13 32.32
N LEU A 14 18.12 -15.32 31.15
CA LEU A 14 18.02 -16.63 30.49
C LEU A 14 19.40 -17.08 29.98
N SER A 15 19.74 -18.34 30.24
CA SER A 15 20.99 -18.98 29.85
C SER A 15 21.16 -19.00 28.31
N LYS A 16 22.41 -19.10 27.83
CA LYS A 16 22.70 -19.18 26.38
C LYS A 16 22.08 -20.43 25.74
N GLU A 17 21.92 -21.50 26.50
CA GLU A 17 21.32 -22.77 26.06
C GLU A 17 19.81 -22.62 25.84
N ASP A 18 19.10 -21.94 26.74
CA ASP A 18 17.66 -21.66 26.59
C ASP A 18 17.36 -20.76 25.39
N LYS A 19 18.25 -19.79 25.11
CA LYS A 19 18.14 -18.92 23.94
C LYS A 19 18.29 -19.71 22.63
N ASN A 20 19.20 -20.69 22.60
CA ASN A 20 19.42 -21.53 21.42
C ASN A 20 18.29 -22.54 21.21
N ALA A 21 17.77 -23.15 22.29
CA ALA A 21 16.62 -24.05 22.23
C ALA A 21 15.35 -23.33 21.71
N LYS A 22 15.09 -22.11 22.19
CA LYS A 22 13.97 -21.27 21.68
C LYS A 22 14.13 -20.91 20.20
N LYS A 23 15.36 -20.62 19.74
CA LYS A 23 15.63 -20.36 18.31
C LYS A 23 15.40 -21.59 17.43
N ALA A 24 15.81 -22.78 17.89
CA ALA A 24 15.61 -24.03 17.17
C ALA A 24 14.11 -24.38 17.05
N LEU A 25 13.35 -24.21 18.14
CA LEU A 25 11.90 -24.43 18.15
C LEU A 25 11.17 -23.44 17.23
N LYS A 26 11.59 -22.17 17.21
CA LYS A 26 11.02 -21.14 16.32
C LYS A 26 11.27 -21.46 14.83
N LYS A 27 12.46 -21.96 14.47
CA LYS A 27 12.77 -22.42 13.10
C LYS A 27 11.94 -23.65 12.69
N LYS A 28 11.68 -24.59 13.60
CA LYS A 28 10.86 -25.78 13.32
C LYS A 28 9.40 -25.39 13.03
N ASN A 29 8.82 -24.53 13.86
CA ASN A 29 7.44 -24.06 13.69
C ASN A 29 7.26 -23.20 12.41
N GLN A 30 8.30 -22.44 12.02
CA GLN A 30 8.28 -21.67 10.78
C GLN A 30 8.29 -22.58 9.54
N LYS A 31 9.07 -23.67 9.54
CA LYS A 31 9.07 -24.66 8.45
C LYS A 31 7.73 -25.37 8.29
N GLU A 32 7.05 -25.74 9.38
CA GLU A 32 5.72 -26.35 9.33
C GLU A 32 4.63 -25.39 8.83
N ARG A 33 4.69 -24.10 9.19
CA ARG A 33 3.79 -23.06 8.64
C ARG A 33 3.98 -22.84 7.15
N VAL A 34 5.19 -22.97 6.63
CA VAL A 34 5.46 -22.87 5.18
C VAL A 34 4.91 -24.09 4.46
N LYS A 35 5.15 -25.30 4.97
CA LYS A 35 4.65 -26.54 4.37
C LYS A 35 3.11 -26.57 4.26
N SER A 36 2.41 -26.23 5.34
CA SER A 36 0.93 -26.14 5.36
C SER A 36 0.34 -25.07 4.43
N LYS A 37 1.05 -23.95 4.20
CA LYS A 37 0.65 -22.94 3.20
C LYS A 37 0.82 -23.42 1.76
N THR A 38 1.80 -24.29 1.51
CA THR A 38 2.08 -24.81 0.16
C THR A 38 1.04 -25.85 -0.22
N GLU A 39 0.70 -26.76 0.70
CA GLU A 39 -0.38 -27.74 0.56
C GLU A 39 -1.76 -27.09 0.34
N ARG A 40 -2.07 -26.00 1.07
CA ARG A 40 -3.31 -25.23 0.84
C ARG A 40 -3.37 -24.54 -0.52
N LYS A 41 -2.25 -24.03 -1.04
CA LYS A 41 -2.21 -23.43 -2.39
C LYS A 41 -2.41 -24.50 -3.47
N GLU A 42 -1.86 -25.69 -3.28
CA GLU A 42 -2.01 -26.78 -4.24
C GLU A 42 -3.44 -27.34 -4.26
N ALA A 43 -4.08 -27.48 -3.09
CA ALA A 43 -5.48 -27.88 -2.98
C ALA A 43 -6.43 -26.88 -3.67
N ASN A 44 -6.20 -25.58 -3.53
CA ASN A 44 -6.99 -24.56 -4.22
C ASN A 44 -6.77 -24.55 -5.74
N ARG A 45 -5.57 -24.91 -6.21
CA ARG A 45 -5.28 -25.00 -7.64
C ARG A 45 -6.00 -26.20 -8.27
N ARG A 46 -6.08 -27.34 -7.57
CA ARG A 46 -6.81 -28.54 -8.04
C ARG A 46 -8.32 -28.27 -8.18
N LYS A 47 -8.93 -27.61 -7.19
CA LYS A 47 -10.35 -27.22 -7.25
C LYS A 47 -10.70 -26.31 -8.44
N ARG A 48 -9.77 -25.42 -8.83
CA ARG A 48 -10.00 -24.45 -9.90
C ARG A 48 -9.97 -25.09 -11.30
N VAL A 49 -9.21 -26.17 -11.46
CA VAL A 49 -9.14 -26.93 -12.72
C VAL A 49 -10.41 -27.77 -12.91
N GLU A 50 -10.91 -28.41 -11.85
CA GLU A 50 -12.20 -29.12 -11.90
C GLU A 50 -13.40 -28.20 -12.24
N GLU A 51 -13.34 -26.92 -11.83
CA GLU A 51 -14.40 -25.95 -12.09
C GLU A 51 -14.36 -25.40 -13.54
N GLU A 52 -13.18 -25.34 -14.17
CA GLU A 52 -13.00 -24.92 -15.57
C GLU A 52 -13.41 -26.03 -16.56
N ASP A 53 -13.15 -27.31 -16.24
CA ASP A 53 -13.56 -28.44 -17.07
C ASP A 53 -15.08 -28.67 -17.07
N ALA A 54 -15.79 -28.22 -16.04
CA ALA A 54 -17.25 -28.31 -15.96
C ALA A 54 -18.01 -27.28 -16.84
N GLN A 55 -17.34 -26.25 -17.37
CA GLN A 55 -17.97 -25.18 -18.16
C GLN A 55 -17.71 -25.26 -19.67
N ALA A 56 -16.89 -26.20 -20.15
CA ALA A 56 -16.62 -26.38 -21.57
C ALA A 56 -17.57 -27.42 -22.20
N SER A 57 -18.80 -27.01 -22.53
CA SER A 57 -19.67 -27.73 -23.48
C SER A 57 -20.03 -26.82 -24.67
N PRO A 58 -19.88 -27.28 -25.93
CA PRO A 58 -19.93 -26.42 -27.10
C PRO A 58 -21.37 -26.16 -27.54
N ARG A 59 -21.73 -24.89 -27.78
CA ARG A 59 -23.01 -24.52 -28.41
C ARG A 59 -22.81 -24.24 -29.90
N SER A 60 -23.48 -25.07 -30.69
CA SER A 60 -23.56 -25.13 -32.15
C SER A 60 -23.88 -23.81 -32.85
N THR A 61 -23.22 -23.57 -33.98
CA THR A 61 -23.55 -22.56 -34.98
C THR A 61 -24.70 -23.06 -35.88
N ALA A 62 -25.80 -22.31 -35.95
CA ALA A 62 -26.84 -22.51 -36.96
C ALA A 62 -27.14 -21.18 -37.64
N SER A 63 -26.81 -21.12 -38.93
CA SER A 63 -27.13 -20.01 -39.82
C SER A 63 -28.60 -20.08 -40.24
N THR A 64 -29.32 -18.97 -40.14
CA THR A 64 -30.54 -18.77 -40.94
C THR A 64 -30.59 -17.34 -41.45
N SER A 65 -30.52 -17.25 -42.77
CA SER A 65 -30.81 -16.09 -43.59
C SER A 65 -32.28 -15.70 -43.47
N LYS A 66 -32.56 -14.44 -43.11
CA LYS A 66 -33.88 -13.82 -43.31
C LYS A 66 -33.73 -12.36 -43.73
N LYS A 67 -34.02 -12.12 -45.01
CA LYS A 67 -34.33 -10.82 -45.64
C LYS A 67 -35.16 -9.96 -44.68
N LYS A 68 -34.67 -8.77 -44.32
CA LYS A 68 -35.47 -7.75 -43.63
C LYS A 68 -35.54 -6.47 -44.45
N LYS A 69 -36.73 -6.30 -45.04
CA LYS A 69 -37.29 -5.11 -45.70
C LYS A 69 -36.93 -3.84 -44.91
N MET A 70 -36.27 -2.88 -45.57
CA MET A 70 -36.11 -1.52 -45.06
C MET A 70 -37.49 -0.87 -44.93
N LYS A 71 -38.00 -0.73 -43.71
CA LYS A 71 -39.03 0.27 -43.37
C LYS A 71 -38.29 1.49 -42.82
N LYS A 72 -38.25 2.57 -43.63
CA LYS A 72 -37.94 3.93 -43.16
C LYS A 72 -39.01 4.32 -42.14
N SER A 73 -38.66 4.33 -40.86
CA SER A 73 -39.38 5.10 -39.86
C SER A 73 -38.54 6.34 -39.53
N ASN A 74 -38.96 7.50 -40.04
CA ASN A 74 -38.47 8.81 -39.67
C ASN A 74 -38.83 9.09 -38.19
N GLU A 75 -38.05 8.54 -37.24
CA GLU A 75 -37.97 9.15 -35.92
C GLU A 75 -36.84 10.18 -35.97
N SER A 76 -37.20 11.46 -35.88
CA SER A 76 -36.24 12.56 -35.79
C SER A 76 -35.21 12.28 -34.69
N PRO A 77 -33.90 12.51 -34.92
CA PRO A 77 -32.81 12.17 -33.99
C PRO A 77 -33.03 12.72 -32.57
N THR A 78 -33.72 13.85 -32.45
CA THR A 78 -34.05 14.53 -31.19
C THR A 78 -34.99 13.73 -30.28
N SER A 79 -35.84 12.85 -30.83
CA SER A 79 -36.80 12.04 -30.04
C SER A 79 -36.15 10.82 -29.35
N LYS A 80 -35.15 10.21 -29.97
CA LYS A 80 -34.38 9.09 -29.41
C LYS A 80 -33.41 9.56 -28.32
N ILE A 81 -32.82 10.74 -28.48
CA ILE A 81 -31.92 11.37 -27.50
C ILE A 81 -32.70 11.70 -26.21
N LYS A 82 -33.88 12.33 -26.31
CA LYS A 82 -34.72 12.66 -25.13
C LYS A 82 -35.18 11.41 -24.35
N LYS A 83 -35.50 10.30 -25.03
CA LYS A 83 -35.85 9.03 -24.36
C LYS A 83 -34.65 8.38 -23.66
N ALA A 84 -33.45 8.47 -24.23
CA ALA A 84 -32.22 7.96 -23.63
C ALA A 84 -31.78 8.78 -22.40
N GLU A 85 -31.89 10.11 -22.45
CA GLU A 85 -31.65 11.00 -21.31
C GLU A 85 -32.62 10.75 -20.16
N LYS A 86 -33.91 10.56 -20.44
CA LYS A 86 -34.91 10.27 -19.41
C LYS A 86 -34.65 8.92 -18.72
N LYS A 87 -34.13 7.91 -19.43
CA LYS A 87 -33.71 6.63 -18.85
C LYS A 87 -32.43 6.77 -18.02
N ARG A 88 -31.44 7.53 -18.48
CA ARG A 88 -30.21 7.82 -17.71
C ARG A 88 -30.52 8.60 -16.42
N SER A 89 -31.37 9.62 -16.49
CA SER A 89 -31.81 10.43 -15.34
C SER A 89 -32.54 9.60 -14.28
N LYS A 90 -33.44 8.69 -14.69
CA LYS A 90 -34.11 7.77 -13.74
C LYS A 90 -33.15 6.78 -13.08
N LYS A 91 -32.15 6.28 -13.83
CA LYS A 91 -31.13 5.38 -13.29
C LYS A 91 -30.18 6.10 -12.33
N LEU A 92 -29.85 7.37 -12.61
CA LEU A 92 -29.05 8.22 -11.73
C LEU A 92 -29.75 8.51 -10.41
N LYS A 93 -31.04 8.93 -10.46
CA LYS A 93 -31.86 9.15 -9.26
C LYS A 93 -32.05 7.89 -8.42
N LYS A 94 -32.09 6.71 -9.06
CA LYS A 94 -32.14 5.42 -8.35
C LYS A 94 -30.80 5.06 -7.71
N LEU A 95 -29.68 5.45 -8.31
CA LEU A 95 -28.33 5.29 -7.73
C LEU A 95 -28.07 6.26 -6.57
N GLU A 96 -28.57 7.51 -6.67
CA GLU A 96 -28.52 8.49 -5.58
C GLU A 96 -29.34 8.03 -4.36
N LYS A 97 -30.53 7.46 -4.59
CA LYS A 97 -31.35 6.88 -3.50
C LYS A 97 -30.74 5.65 -2.82
N LEU A 98 -29.72 5.03 -3.42
CA LEU A 98 -28.98 3.91 -2.83
C LEU A 98 -27.69 4.34 -2.13
N ARG A 99 -27.34 5.63 -2.18
CA ARG A 99 -26.27 6.21 -1.36
C ARG A 99 -26.89 6.70 -0.07
N GLU A 100 -27.25 5.78 0.82
CA GLU A 100 -27.39 6.15 2.22
C GLU A 100 -25.99 6.63 2.70
N PRO A 101 -25.89 7.80 3.35
CA PRO A 101 -24.63 8.19 3.96
C PRO A 101 -24.29 7.13 5.01
N LEU A 102 -23.11 6.51 4.89
CA LEU A 102 -22.58 5.66 5.95
C LEU A 102 -22.41 6.55 7.20
N ILE A 103 -23.35 6.47 8.13
CA ILE A 103 -23.24 7.13 9.42
C ILE A 103 -22.35 6.25 10.27
N LEU A 104 -21.10 6.67 10.46
CA LEU A 104 -20.17 6.01 11.37
C LEU A 104 -20.65 6.19 12.81
N THR A 105 -20.44 5.19 13.66
CA THR A 105 -20.68 5.35 15.10
C THR A 105 -19.63 6.27 15.70
N LYS A 106 -19.89 6.82 16.89
CA LYS A 106 -18.92 7.67 17.60
C LYS A 106 -17.64 6.92 17.90
N GLU A 107 -17.75 5.66 18.29
CA GLU A 107 -16.62 4.78 18.60
C GLU A 107 -15.77 4.48 17.35
N GLU A 108 -16.40 4.33 16.19
CA GLU A 108 -15.69 4.16 14.92
C GLU A 108 -14.97 5.45 14.52
N GLN A 109 -15.61 6.60 14.72
CA GLN A 109 -15.00 7.90 14.46
C GLN A 109 -13.81 8.16 15.39
N ASP A 110 -13.95 7.91 16.69
CA ASP A 110 -12.88 8.07 17.68
C ASP A 110 -11.67 7.18 17.34
N ARG A 111 -11.90 5.94 16.89
CA ARG A 111 -10.82 5.04 16.42
C ARG A 111 -10.12 5.57 15.18
N ILE A 112 -10.86 6.14 14.23
CA ILE A 112 -10.30 6.75 13.03
C ILE A 112 -9.45 7.96 13.40
N ASP A 113 -9.93 8.80 14.31
CA ASP A 113 -9.25 10.01 14.74
C ASP A 113 -7.98 9.69 15.55
N GLU A 114 -8.05 8.69 16.44
CA GLU A 114 -6.87 8.14 17.13
C GLU A 114 -5.84 7.68 16.10
N LEU A 115 -6.24 6.86 15.12
CA LEU A 115 -5.34 6.37 14.08
C LEU A 115 -4.71 7.52 13.29
N LYS A 116 -5.48 8.54 12.90
CA LYS A 116 -4.99 9.71 12.16
C LYS A 116 -4.09 10.64 12.98
N SER A 117 -4.18 10.59 14.30
CA SER A 117 -3.34 11.36 15.22
C SER A 117 -1.95 10.76 15.45
N ARG A 118 -1.78 9.45 15.18
CA ARG A 118 -0.50 8.75 15.38
C ARG A 118 0.61 9.33 14.49
N PRO A 119 1.88 9.31 14.96
CA PRO A 119 3.03 9.71 14.14
C PRO A 119 3.08 8.95 12.80
N ILE A 120 3.70 9.58 11.81
CA ILE A 120 3.73 9.10 10.43
C ILE A 120 5.19 9.00 10.00
N ILE A 121 5.63 7.78 9.68
CA ILE A 121 6.95 7.52 9.10
C ILE A 121 6.77 7.33 7.60
N ALA A 122 7.38 8.21 6.81
CA ALA A 122 7.34 8.16 5.36
C ALA A 122 8.67 7.64 4.80
N TRP A 123 8.61 6.56 4.03
CA TRP A 123 9.75 5.95 3.34
C TRP A 123 9.68 6.31 1.86
N TRP A 124 10.61 7.14 1.42
CA TRP A 124 10.67 7.64 0.05
C TRP A 124 11.75 6.94 -0.75
N ASP A 125 11.29 6.14 -1.71
CA ASP A 125 12.12 5.58 -2.77
C ASP A 125 12.47 6.70 -3.76
N PHE A 126 13.59 7.36 -3.52
CA PHE A 126 13.99 8.53 -4.27
C PHE A 126 14.33 8.19 -5.72
N GLU A 127 15.03 7.08 -5.95
CA GLU A 127 15.51 6.70 -7.28
C GLU A 127 14.35 6.51 -8.27
N ASN A 128 13.24 5.97 -7.77
CA ASN A 128 12.05 5.68 -8.56
C ASN A 128 11.09 6.88 -8.70
N LEU A 129 11.16 7.83 -7.76
CA LEU A 129 10.30 9.02 -7.70
C LEU A 129 11.14 10.27 -7.47
N SER A 130 12.05 10.54 -8.41
CA SER A 130 12.93 11.70 -8.43
C SER A 130 12.17 12.93 -8.95
N TYR A 131 11.29 13.51 -8.12
CA TYR A 131 10.58 14.76 -8.42
C TYR A 131 11.45 16.00 -8.11
N PRO A 132 11.22 17.15 -8.79
CA PRO A 132 11.84 18.41 -8.44
C PRO A 132 11.68 18.75 -6.94
N TRP A 133 12.77 19.30 -6.41
CA TRP A 133 13.34 18.99 -5.10
C TRP A 133 12.79 19.86 -3.97
N VAL A 134 12.01 20.88 -4.33
CA VAL A 134 11.54 21.90 -3.40
C VAL A 134 10.09 21.58 -3.05
N GLY A 135 9.86 21.25 -1.78
CA GLY A 135 8.50 21.15 -1.24
C GLY A 135 7.87 19.76 -1.26
N VAL A 136 8.60 18.67 -1.56
CA VAL A 136 8.07 17.30 -1.44
C VAL A 136 7.53 17.05 -0.03
N TYR A 137 8.28 17.42 1.01
CA TYR A 137 7.82 17.36 2.40
C TYR A 137 6.52 18.16 2.61
N LYS A 138 6.48 19.43 2.18
CA LYS A 138 5.29 20.28 2.31
C LYS A 138 4.10 19.71 1.56
N MET A 139 4.29 19.14 0.38
CA MET A 139 3.26 18.52 -0.42
C MET A 139 2.68 17.29 0.28
N ILE A 140 3.54 16.38 0.76
CA ILE A 140 3.12 15.20 1.54
C ILE A 140 2.35 15.64 2.78
N LEU A 141 2.92 16.59 3.53
CA LEU A 141 2.30 17.11 4.74
C LEU A 141 0.93 17.73 4.46
N ASN A 142 0.82 18.59 3.46
CA ASN A 142 -0.45 19.22 3.08
C ASN A 142 -1.50 18.17 2.70
N LYS A 143 -1.10 17.12 1.97
CA LYS A 143 -1.98 16.02 1.60
C LYS A 143 -2.45 15.24 2.83
N LEU A 144 -1.54 14.89 3.74
CA LEU A 144 -1.87 14.25 5.03
C LEU A 144 -2.89 15.08 5.81
N ARG A 145 -2.63 16.39 5.95
CA ARG A 145 -3.49 17.32 6.70
C ARG A 145 -4.88 17.45 6.08
N ARG A 146 -4.99 17.56 4.75
CA ARG A 146 -6.28 17.56 4.03
C ARG A 146 -7.09 16.27 4.25
N GLU A 147 -6.42 15.15 4.52
CA GLU A 147 -7.08 13.88 4.82
C GLU A 147 -7.38 13.67 6.31
N GLY A 148 -7.05 14.66 7.14
CA GLY A 148 -7.27 14.67 8.59
C GLY A 148 -6.17 13.99 9.40
N TYR A 149 -5.05 13.59 8.79
CA TYR A 149 -3.89 13.11 9.56
C TYR A 149 -3.25 14.30 10.26
N THR A 150 -3.12 14.22 11.58
CA THR A 150 -2.56 15.30 12.43
C THR A 150 -1.22 14.92 13.04
N GLY A 151 -0.83 13.65 13.00
CA GLY A 151 0.45 13.16 13.49
C GLY A 151 1.67 13.88 12.89
N LYS A 152 2.78 13.87 13.64
CA LYS A 152 4.08 14.37 13.17
C LYS A 152 4.57 13.51 12.00
N LEU A 153 5.07 14.16 10.95
CA LEU A 153 5.65 13.50 9.79
C LEU A 153 7.17 13.40 9.96
N GLU A 154 7.70 12.19 9.83
CA GLU A 154 9.13 11.91 9.71
C GLU A 154 9.38 11.33 8.33
N LEU A 155 10.16 12.05 7.52
CA LEU A 155 10.43 11.68 6.14
C LEU A 155 11.84 11.12 6.01
N HIS A 156 11.94 9.92 5.46
CA HIS A 156 13.18 9.24 5.15
C HIS A 156 13.32 9.14 3.63
N ALA A 157 14.35 9.76 3.07
CA ALA A 157 14.72 9.62 1.66
C ALA A 157 15.76 8.51 1.53
N ILE A 158 15.49 7.52 0.68
CA ILE A 158 16.35 6.35 0.49
C ILE A 158 16.98 6.42 -0.90
N VAL A 159 18.31 6.36 -0.93
CA VAL A 159 19.13 6.40 -2.15
C VAL A 159 20.03 5.16 -2.19
N GLY A 160 20.29 4.60 -3.37
CA GLY A 160 21.09 3.40 -3.52
C GLY A 160 22.57 3.62 -3.20
N TYR A 161 23.14 4.72 -3.67
CA TYR A 161 24.56 5.03 -3.56
C TYR A 161 24.78 6.48 -3.16
N LYS A 162 25.74 6.72 -2.26
CA LYS A 162 26.15 8.08 -1.92
C LYS A 162 26.81 8.77 -3.12
N GLY A 163 26.37 9.96 -3.46
CA GLY A 163 26.77 10.78 -4.61
C GLY A 163 26.03 10.47 -5.90
N ASP A 164 25.13 9.47 -5.94
CA ASP A 164 24.30 9.17 -7.12
C ASP A 164 22.88 9.67 -6.92
N LYS A 165 22.41 10.61 -7.75
CA LYS A 165 21.02 11.11 -7.79
C LYS A 165 20.41 11.21 -6.39
N GLU A 166 20.91 12.12 -5.56
CA GLU A 166 20.46 12.30 -4.17
C GLU A 166 19.71 13.61 -4.01
N PRO A 167 18.58 13.70 -3.28
CA PRO A 167 17.90 14.95 -2.96
C PRO A 167 18.85 15.96 -2.30
N LYS A 168 18.65 17.27 -2.55
CA LYS A 168 19.45 18.34 -1.94
C LYS A 168 19.17 18.29 -0.45
N GLN A 169 20.22 18.04 0.34
CA GLN A 169 20.10 17.87 1.77
C GLN A 169 19.30 19.03 2.41
N ASP A 170 18.26 18.68 3.14
CA ASP A 170 17.40 19.59 3.89
C ASP A 170 17.13 18.97 5.27
N LYS A 171 16.78 19.79 6.27
CA LYS A 171 16.38 19.38 7.61
C LYS A 171 14.98 18.73 7.65
N THR A 172 14.22 18.82 6.56
CA THR A 172 12.86 18.29 6.48
C THR A 172 12.78 16.78 6.25
N PHE A 173 13.90 16.13 5.94
CA PHE A 173 14.00 14.68 5.80
C PHE A 173 15.36 14.16 6.26
N THR A 174 15.42 12.88 6.58
CA THR A 174 16.66 12.16 6.84
C THR A 174 17.03 11.36 5.60
N MET A 175 18.26 11.50 5.14
CA MET A 175 18.78 10.74 4.00
C MET A 175 19.43 9.43 4.46
N HIS A 176 19.10 8.34 3.78
CA HIS A 176 19.63 7.00 4.00
C HIS A 176 20.26 6.46 2.72
N TYR A 177 21.39 5.77 2.87
CA TYR A 177 22.17 5.25 1.76
C TYR A 177 22.26 3.72 1.84
N GLY A 178 21.90 3.04 0.76
CA GLY A 178 22.10 1.60 0.63
C GLY A 178 23.58 1.21 0.56
N ASP A 179 24.41 2.10 -0.01
CA ASP A 179 25.86 2.00 -0.04
C ASP A 179 26.48 3.39 0.18
N LEU A 180 27.46 3.48 1.07
CA LEU A 180 28.15 4.75 1.36
C LEU A 180 29.21 5.09 0.30
N ASN A 181 29.52 4.14 -0.59
CA ASN A 181 30.42 4.38 -1.70
C ASN A 181 29.66 4.95 -2.92
N PRO A 182 30.35 5.72 -3.78
CA PRO A 182 29.80 6.11 -5.06
C PRO A 182 29.42 4.93 -5.93
N ARG A 183 28.41 5.11 -6.77
CA ARG A 183 27.97 4.08 -7.71
C ARG A 183 29.11 3.67 -8.64
N PRO A 184 29.43 2.36 -8.74
CA PRO A 184 30.41 1.89 -9.70
C PRO A 184 30.03 2.22 -11.15
N THR A 185 31.02 2.56 -11.97
CA THR A 185 30.83 2.96 -13.38
C THR A 185 30.44 1.81 -14.30
N LYS A 186 30.62 0.54 -13.88
CA LYS A 186 30.25 -0.66 -14.62
C LYS A 186 29.57 -1.68 -13.71
N GLY A 187 28.63 -2.46 -14.28
CA GLY A 187 28.03 -3.62 -13.61
C GLY A 187 26.89 -3.32 -12.64
N THR A 188 26.34 -2.10 -12.62
CA THR A 188 25.34 -1.67 -11.60
C THR A 188 23.90 -1.62 -12.11
N LYS A 189 23.65 -2.19 -13.29
CA LYS A 189 22.30 -2.26 -13.87
C LYS A 189 21.52 -3.36 -13.15
N GLY A 190 20.45 -2.98 -12.46
CA GLY A 190 19.67 -3.91 -11.64
C GLY A 190 20.15 -4.02 -10.19
N ASP A 191 21.06 -3.16 -9.75
CA ASP A 191 21.40 -3.07 -8.34
C ASP A 191 20.18 -2.60 -7.54
N GLN A 192 19.76 -3.42 -6.58
CA GLN A 192 18.62 -3.15 -5.69
C GLN A 192 19.10 -2.57 -4.35
N LYS A 193 20.12 -1.70 -4.37
CA LYS A 193 20.75 -1.18 -3.15
C LYS A 193 19.78 -0.35 -2.32
N ALA A 194 19.05 0.56 -2.96
CA ALA A 194 18.02 1.36 -2.31
C ALA A 194 16.93 0.44 -1.70
N ASP A 195 16.44 -0.52 -2.50
CA ASP A 195 15.36 -1.40 -2.06
C ASP A 195 15.77 -2.29 -0.89
N ASN A 196 16.94 -2.93 -0.98
CA ASN A 196 17.48 -3.76 0.11
C ASN A 196 17.67 -2.96 1.40
N HIS A 197 18.11 -1.71 1.28
CA HIS A 197 18.26 -0.84 2.43
C HIS A 197 16.93 -0.42 3.02
N MET A 198 15.95 -0.06 2.19
CA MET A 198 14.59 0.26 2.64
C MET A 198 13.94 -0.93 3.35
N ARG A 199 14.08 -2.15 2.80
CA ARG A 199 13.62 -3.38 3.46
C ARG A 199 14.26 -3.56 4.82
N LYS A 200 15.58 -3.33 4.92
CA LYS A 200 16.29 -3.40 6.19
C LYS A 200 15.74 -2.39 7.19
N LEU A 201 15.56 -1.12 6.80
CA LEU A 201 15.02 -0.08 7.67
C LEU A 201 13.60 -0.43 8.17
N ILE A 202 12.74 -0.94 7.30
CA ILE A 202 11.38 -1.36 7.69
C ILE A 202 11.42 -2.57 8.64
N ASN A 203 12.30 -3.54 8.40
CA ASN A 203 12.45 -4.70 9.26
C ASN A 203 13.02 -4.32 10.64
N ASP A 204 14.05 -3.47 10.67
CA ASP A 204 14.62 -2.94 11.91
C ASP A 204 13.54 -2.18 12.71
N PHE A 205 12.68 -1.41 12.03
CA PHE A 205 11.52 -0.75 12.64
C PHE A 205 10.46 -1.73 13.18
N LEU A 206 10.20 -2.84 12.48
CA LEU A 206 9.27 -3.89 12.91
C LEU A 206 9.79 -4.74 14.08
N GLU A 207 11.11 -4.84 14.24
CA GLU A 207 11.75 -5.59 15.32
C GLU A 207 11.87 -4.79 16.63
N ASP A 208 11.62 -3.47 16.58
CA ASP A 208 11.65 -2.61 17.76
C ASP A 208 10.41 -2.84 18.65
N GLU A 209 10.59 -3.63 19.73
CA GLU A 209 9.52 -3.97 20.69
C GLU A 209 9.00 -2.74 21.47
N GLU A 210 9.74 -1.62 21.50
CA GLU A 210 9.33 -0.39 22.19
C GLU A 210 8.50 0.54 21.29
N MET A 211 8.51 0.32 19.98
CA MET A 211 7.75 1.12 19.04
C MET A 211 6.25 0.80 19.06
N ALA A 212 5.47 1.77 19.53
CA ALA A 212 4.02 1.71 19.40
C ALA A 212 3.58 1.75 17.92
N PRO A 213 2.42 1.17 17.56
CA PRO A 213 1.92 1.22 16.19
C PRO A 213 1.78 2.66 15.66
N GLN A 214 2.51 2.96 14.60
CA GLN A 214 2.48 4.25 13.87
C GLN A 214 1.76 4.16 12.53
N ASN A 215 1.51 5.29 11.89
CA ASN A 215 1.20 5.33 10.46
C ASN A 215 2.49 5.23 9.65
N THR A 216 2.45 4.51 8.54
CA THR A 216 3.57 4.31 7.63
C THR A 216 3.13 4.70 6.23
N LEU A 217 3.91 5.53 5.56
CA LEU A 217 3.68 5.98 4.20
C LEU A 217 4.82 5.51 3.32
N LEU A 218 4.55 4.57 2.43
CA LEU A 218 5.53 4.17 1.42
C LEU A 218 5.32 5.01 0.16
N ILE A 219 6.38 5.65 -0.34
CA ILE A 219 6.37 6.50 -1.54
C ILE A 219 7.26 5.82 -2.58
N THR A 220 6.65 5.03 -3.47
CA THR A 220 7.37 4.24 -4.49
C THR A 220 6.48 3.93 -5.70
N ASN A 221 7.10 3.66 -6.85
CA ASN A 221 6.44 3.02 -7.99
C ASN A 221 6.79 1.53 -8.11
N ASP A 222 7.55 0.97 -7.16
CA ASP A 222 7.94 -0.42 -7.15
C ASP A 222 6.91 -1.29 -6.43
N ASN A 223 6.61 -2.43 -7.02
CA ASN A 223 5.73 -3.46 -6.46
C ASN A 223 6.47 -4.40 -5.50
N GLY A 224 7.81 -4.32 -5.46
CA GLY A 224 8.70 -5.18 -4.69
C GLY A 224 8.57 -5.08 -3.17
N PHE A 225 7.74 -4.17 -2.63
CA PHE A 225 7.57 -3.92 -1.19
C PHE A 225 6.26 -4.47 -0.60
N ARG A 226 5.53 -5.30 -1.34
CA ARG A 226 4.22 -5.79 -0.89
C ARG A 226 4.30 -6.58 0.43
N GLU A 227 5.34 -7.39 0.59
CA GLU A 227 5.51 -8.20 1.79
C GLU A 227 5.70 -7.32 3.03
N GLU A 228 6.50 -6.27 2.90
CA GLU A 228 6.78 -5.28 3.94
C GLU A 228 5.49 -4.51 4.34
N LEU A 229 4.67 -4.12 3.37
CA LEU A 229 3.36 -3.49 3.65
C LEU A 229 2.41 -4.43 4.40
N ASP A 230 2.41 -5.72 4.03
CA ASP A 230 1.59 -6.73 4.71
C ASP A 230 2.08 -6.98 6.15
N LEU A 231 3.40 -6.98 6.38
CA LEU A 231 4.02 -7.11 7.71
C LEU A 231 3.71 -5.91 8.61
N LEU A 232 3.85 -4.68 8.11
CA LEU A 232 3.48 -3.45 8.82
C LEU A 232 2.01 -3.47 9.26
N ARG A 233 1.10 -3.86 8.36
CA ARG A 233 -0.32 -3.99 8.71
C ARG A 233 -0.55 -5.07 9.77
N ALA A 234 0.12 -6.21 9.66
CA ALA A 234 -0.02 -7.31 10.63
C ALA A 234 0.49 -6.92 12.03
N ALA A 235 1.47 -6.02 12.11
CA ALA A 235 1.96 -5.42 13.36
C ALA A 235 1.06 -4.27 13.88
N GLY A 236 -0.03 -3.94 13.18
CA GLY A 236 -1.00 -2.94 13.62
C GLY A 236 -0.71 -1.51 13.16
N HIS A 237 0.28 -1.30 12.30
CA HIS A 237 0.57 0.00 11.72
C HIS A 237 -0.52 0.41 10.72
N GLY A 238 -0.81 1.71 10.67
CA GLY A 238 -1.56 2.28 9.55
C GLY A 238 -0.67 2.26 8.30
N VAL A 239 -1.18 1.77 7.18
CA VAL A 239 -0.37 1.63 5.95
C VAL A 239 -0.97 2.50 4.84
N LEU A 240 -0.17 3.45 4.36
CA LEU A 240 -0.43 4.35 3.27
C LEU A 240 0.57 4.07 2.15
N LEU A 241 0.11 4.17 0.90
CA LEU A 241 0.95 4.02 -0.28
C LEU A 241 0.73 5.22 -1.20
N ALA A 242 1.79 5.95 -1.52
CA ALA A 242 1.83 6.95 -2.57
C ALA A 242 2.56 6.39 -3.79
N THR A 243 1.86 6.34 -4.93
CA THR A 243 2.41 5.81 -6.18
C THR A 243 1.84 6.53 -7.40
N MET A 244 2.63 6.66 -8.46
CA MET A 244 2.20 7.16 -9.76
C MET A 244 1.63 6.06 -10.67
N GLN A 245 1.82 4.78 -10.32
CA GLN A 245 1.34 3.67 -11.15
C GLN A 245 -0.10 3.27 -10.78
N LYS A 246 -1.02 3.34 -11.76
CA LYS A 246 -2.42 2.92 -11.57
C LYS A 246 -2.56 1.42 -11.26
N SER A 247 -1.67 0.59 -11.82
CA SER A 247 -1.65 -0.86 -11.63
C SER A 247 -1.41 -1.28 -10.18
N LEU A 248 -0.68 -0.47 -9.41
CA LEU A 248 -0.38 -0.70 -8.00
C LEU A 248 -1.60 -0.54 -7.09
N ILE A 249 -2.47 0.42 -7.42
CA ILE A 249 -3.68 0.75 -6.66
C ILE A 249 -4.64 -0.45 -6.59
N ILE A 250 -4.72 -1.22 -7.68
CA ILE A 250 -5.69 -2.31 -7.83
C ILE A 250 -5.24 -3.56 -7.05
N LYS A 251 -3.93 -3.72 -6.77
CA LYS A 251 -3.37 -4.89 -6.09
C LYS A 251 -3.17 -4.72 -4.58
N ALA A 252 -3.36 -3.50 -4.07
CA ALA A 252 -3.15 -3.18 -2.66
C ALA A 252 -4.27 -3.71 -1.74
N GLY A 253 -5.47 -4.04 -2.22
CA GLY A 253 -6.57 -4.37 -1.30
C GLY A 253 -6.93 -3.17 -0.40
N SER A 254 -7.46 -3.39 0.80
CA SER A 254 -8.02 -2.39 1.73
C SER A 254 -7.04 -1.33 2.27
N HIS A 255 -5.92 -1.08 1.61
CA HIS A 255 -5.03 0.04 1.89
C HIS A 255 -5.63 1.34 1.37
N LYS A 256 -5.52 2.43 2.13
CA LYS A 256 -5.85 3.76 1.62
C LYS A 256 -4.73 4.16 0.67
N VAL A 257 -4.94 3.93 -0.63
CA VAL A 257 -3.95 4.21 -1.67
C VAL A 257 -4.10 5.66 -2.15
N TRP A 258 -2.98 6.38 -2.17
CA TRP A 258 -2.87 7.69 -2.79
C TRP A 258 -2.37 7.56 -4.21
N PHE A 259 -3.23 7.92 -5.17
CA PHE A 259 -2.83 8.00 -6.56
C PHE A 259 -2.18 9.35 -6.85
N TRP A 260 -0.89 9.32 -7.14
CA TRP A 260 -0.04 10.48 -7.36
C TRP A 260 0.00 10.85 -8.85
N LYS A 261 -1.16 11.18 -9.44
CA LYS A 261 -1.20 11.69 -10.82
C LYS A 261 -2.18 12.86 -10.92
N HIS A 262 -1.61 14.04 -11.25
CA HIS A 262 -2.27 15.31 -11.58
C HIS A 262 -2.72 16.26 -10.45
N GLU A 263 -1.85 16.59 -9.49
CA GLU A 263 -1.94 17.89 -8.78
C GLU A 263 -0.67 18.76 -8.93
N ILE A 264 0.29 18.33 -9.76
CA ILE A 264 1.60 19.02 -9.95
C ILE A 264 1.61 19.91 -11.22
N VAL A 265 0.48 20.06 -11.93
CA VAL A 265 0.42 20.88 -13.17
C VAL A 265 -0.52 22.08 -13.04
N GLN A 266 -1.10 22.32 -11.86
CA GLN A 266 -1.96 23.49 -11.66
C GLN A 266 -1.75 24.09 -10.28
N GLN A 267 -0.56 24.63 -10.03
CA GLN A 267 -0.37 25.76 -9.14
C GLN A 267 0.71 26.65 -9.77
N ASP A 268 0.27 27.41 -10.79
CA ASP A 268 0.84 28.72 -11.09
C ASP A 268 0.42 29.69 -9.97
#